data_AF-X1Q166-F1
#
_entry.id   AF-X1Q166-F1
#
_cell.length_a   1.000
_cell.length_b   1.000
_cell.length_c   1.000
_cell.angle_alpha   90.00
_cell.angle_beta   90.00
_cell.angle_gamma   90.00
#
_symmetry.space_group_name_H-M   'P 1'
#
loop_
_entity.id
_entity.type
_entity.pdbx_description
1 polymer ?
#
loop_
_entity_poly.entity_id
_entity_poly.type
_entity_poly.pdbx_seq_one_letter_code
_entity_poly.pdbx_strand_id
1 'polypeptide(L)'
;IKLSIEQIDKILEQGTHVLLEQGYGEKEDVENCEASGKLDWADASVVSDHAKNRGRDQVGTLGSGNHFLEIQKVAEIFDEKIAEAFGLFKDQVVIMIHTGSRGLGHQVCTDYLKTIQLMLQKLLRFRA
;
A
#
# COMPACT_ATOMS: atom_id res chain seq x y z
N ILE A 1 11.15 4.78 -11.23
CA ILE A 1 10.19 4.84 -12.36
C ILE A 1 9.41 6.13 -12.19
N LYS A 2 9.21 6.93 -13.23
CA LYS A 2 8.42 8.16 -13.15
C LYS A 2 7.06 7.92 -13.77
N LEU A 3 6.02 7.90 -12.95
CA LEU A 3 4.65 7.64 -13.40
C LEU A 3 3.93 8.96 -13.70
N SER A 4 3.10 8.94 -14.73
CA SER A 4 2.09 9.98 -15.00
C SER A 4 0.97 9.93 -13.97
N ILE A 5 0.14 10.98 -13.94
CA ILE A 5 -1.03 11.02 -13.04
C ILE A 5 -2.03 9.94 -13.44
N GLU A 6 -2.25 9.75 -14.74
CA GLU A 6 -3.14 8.75 -15.29
C GLU A 6 -2.69 7.32 -14.93
N GLN A 7 -1.38 7.06 -14.90
CA GLN A 7 -0.84 5.79 -14.44
C GLN A 7 -1.05 5.57 -12.95
N ILE A 8 -0.90 6.63 -12.14
CA ILE A 8 -1.17 6.55 -10.69
C ILE A 8 -2.64 6.32 -10.41
N ASP A 9 -3.54 6.96 -11.15
CA ASP A 9 -4.99 6.78 -10.97
C ASP A 9 -5.40 5.33 -11.21
N LYS A 10 -4.85 4.70 -12.26
CA LYS A 10 -5.04 3.26 -12.48
C LYS A 10 -4.53 2.41 -11.32
N ILE A 11 -3.33 2.71 -10.80
CA ILE A 11 -2.77 1.97 -9.65
C ILE A 11 -3.64 2.16 -8.40
N LEU A 12 -4.15 3.36 -8.15
CA LEU A 12 -5.03 3.64 -7.01
C LEU A 12 -6.34 2.84 -7.09
N GLU A 13 -6.92 2.72 -8.27
CA GLU A 13 -8.22 2.06 -8.46
C GLU A 13 -8.12 0.54 -8.62
N GLN A 14 -7.03 0.04 -9.21
CA GLN A 14 -6.89 -1.37 -9.58
C GLN A 14 -5.78 -2.09 -8.81
N GLY A 15 -4.98 -1.38 -8.00
CA GLY A 15 -3.99 -1.99 -7.13
C GLY A 15 -2.91 -2.80 -7.87
N THR A 16 -2.59 -3.98 -7.35
CA THR A 16 -1.53 -4.86 -7.88
C THR A 16 -1.83 -5.41 -9.28
N HIS A 17 -3.11 -5.46 -9.69
CA HIS A 17 -3.50 -5.95 -11.02
C HIS A 17 -2.84 -5.14 -12.15
N VAL A 18 -2.67 -3.83 -11.97
CA VAL A 18 -2.00 -2.96 -12.96
C VAL A 18 -0.51 -3.31 -13.09
N LEU A 19 0.12 -3.72 -12.00
CA LEU A 19 1.52 -4.14 -12.01
C LEU A 19 1.67 -5.48 -12.71
N LEU A 20 0.75 -6.42 -12.46
CA LEU A 20 0.69 -7.70 -13.16
C LEU A 20 0.53 -7.52 -14.68
N GLU A 21 -0.40 -6.66 -15.12
CA GLU A 21 -0.59 -6.32 -16.54
C GLU A 21 0.66 -5.70 -17.18
N GLN A 22 1.50 -5.04 -16.38
CA GLN A 22 2.77 -4.45 -16.81
C GLN A 22 3.95 -5.43 -16.75
N GLY A 23 3.73 -6.68 -16.35
CA GLY A 23 4.76 -7.72 -16.26
C GLY A 23 5.55 -7.71 -14.95
N TYR A 24 5.05 -7.04 -13.91
CA TYR A 24 5.64 -7.07 -12.57
C TYR A 24 4.88 -8.07 -11.69
N GLY A 25 5.44 -9.28 -11.59
CA GLY A 25 4.89 -10.38 -10.78
C GLY A 25 4.16 -11.44 -11.59
N GLU A 26 3.58 -12.39 -10.86
CA GLU A 26 2.84 -13.54 -11.38
C GLU A 26 1.37 -13.51 -10.89
N LYS A 27 0.52 -14.37 -11.45
CA LYS A 27 -0.92 -14.37 -11.12
C LYS A 27 -1.15 -14.68 -9.64
N GLU A 28 -0.34 -15.58 -9.12
CA GLU A 28 -0.32 -16.03 -7.74
C GLU A 28 0.03 -14.90 -6.77
N ASP A 29 0.81 -13.89 -7.18
CA ASP A 29 1.13 -12.73 -6.33
C ASP A 29 -0.14 -11.93 -5.97
N VAL A 30 -1.04 -11.78 -6.93
CA VAL A 30 -2.34 -11.11 -6.74
C VAL A 30 -3.23 -11.97 -5.85
N GLU A 31 -3.28 -13.28 -6.07
CA GLU A 31 -4.13 -14.21 -5.30
C GLU A 31 -3.72 -14.31 -3.82
N ASN A 32 -2.42 -14.16 -3.54
CA ASN A 32 -1.87 -14.23 -2.18
C ASN A 32 -1.80 -12.87 -1.45
N CYS A 33 -2.22 -11.77 -2.10
CA CYS A 33 -2.37 -10.48 -1.43
C CYS A 33 -3.71 -10.38 -0.69
N GLU A 34 -3.72 -9.71 0.46
CA GLU A 34 -4.96 -9.32 1.13
C GLU A 34 -5.87 -8.54 0.17
N ALA A 35 -7.16 -8.89 0.13
CA ALA A 35 -8.14 -8.34 -0.80
C ALA A 35 -7.71 -8.43 -2.28
N SER A 36 -6.89 -9.43 -2.62
CA SER A 36 -6.26 -9.56 -3.94
C SER A 36 -5.49 -8.30 -4.38
N GLY A 37 -4.95 -7.55 -3.41
CA GLY A 37 -4.15 -6.35 -3.65
C GLY A 37 -4.93 -5.16 -4.18
N LYS A 38 -6.27 -5.14 -4.02
CA LYS A 38 -7.16 -4.06 -4.48
C LYS A 38 -8.34 -3.87 -3.52
N LEU A 39 -8.77 -2.63 -3.33
CA LEU A 39 -10.04 -2.32 -2.66
C LEU A 39 -11.04 -1.79 -3.69
N ASP A 40 -12.21 -2.44 -3.80
CA ASP A 40 -13.20 -2.15 -4.85
C ASP A 40 -13.82 -0.75 -4.79
N TRP A 41 -13.75 -0.10 -3.64
CA TRP A 41 -14.26 1.26 -3.42
C TRP A 41 -13.20 2.35 -3.60
N ALA A 42 -11.99 2.00 -4.06
CA ALA A 42 -10.96 3.00 -4.34
C ALA A 42 -11.38 3.91 -5.49
N ASP A 43 -11.31 5.23 -5.26
CA ASP A 43 -11.67 6.27 -6.22
C ASP A 43 -10.52 7.27 -6.31
N ALA A 44 -9.87 7.37 -7.47
CA ALA A 44 -8.73 8.27 -7.64
C ALA A 44 -9.15 9.74 -7.73
N SER A 45 -10.43 10.05 -7.99
CA SER A 45 -10.94 11.42 -8.10
C SER A 45 -10.98 12.15 -6.76
N VAL A 46 -11.07 11.40 -5.66
CA VAL A 46 -11.07 11.95 -4.30
C VAL A 46 -9.68 12.07 -3.69
N VAL A 47 -8.63 11.71 -4.44
CA VAL A 47 -7.23 11.89 -4.06
C VAL A 47 -6.70 13.20 -4.65
N SER A 48 -6.15 14.08 -3.83
CA SER A 48 -5.67 15.39 -4.28
C SER A 48 -4.50 15.27 -5.26
N ASP A 49 -4.42 16.22 -6.21
CA ASP A 49 -3.26 16.32 -7.12
C ASP A 49 -1.95 16.44 -6.35
N HIS A 50 -1.97 17.09 -5.19
CA HIS A 50 -0.78 17.21 -4.35
C HIS A 50 -0.33 15.84 -3.81
N ALA A 51 -1.25 15.00 -3.33
CA ALA A 51 -0.95 13.64 -2.89
C ALA A 51 -0.41 12.78 -4.03
N LYS A 52 -1.03 12.84 -5.22
CA LYS A 52 -0.58 12.11 -6.41
C LYS A 52 0.82 12.55 -6.84
N ASN A 53 1.08 13.86 -6.89
CA ASN A 53 2.40 14.39 -7.23
C ASN A 53 3.49 14.00 -6.23
N ARG A 54 3.17 13.92 -4.92
CA ARG A 54 4.09 13.42 -3.90
C ARG A 54 4.38 11.93 -4.05
N GLY A 55 3.38 11.14 -4.42
CA GLY A 55 3.46 9.68 -4.49
C GLY A 55 4.05 9.11 -5.76
N ARG A 56 3.77 9.73 -6.92
CA ARG A 56 4.08 9.16 -8.24
C ARG A 56 5.56 8.86 -8.48
N ASP A 57 6.43 9.63 -7.85
CA ASP A 57 7.89 9.49 -7.95
C ASP A 57 8.45 8.50 -6.90
N GLN A 58 7.61 7.96 -6.03
CA GLN A 58 7.98 7.09 -4.90
C GLN A 58 7.52 5.63 -5.07
N VAL A 59 6.76 5.32 -6.11
CA VAL A 59 6.36 3.93 -6.41
C VAL A 59 7.61 3.08 -6.67
N GLY A 60 7.66 1.92 -6.01
CA GLY A 60 8.83 1.02 -6.04
C GLY A 60 9.98 1.44 -5.12
N THR A 61 9.74 2.32 -4.14
CA THR A 61 10.72 2.67 -3.11
C THR A 61 10.28 2.19 -1.72
N LEU A 62 11.24 1.85 -0.86
CA LEU A 62 10.95 1.46 0.53
C LEU A 62 10.52 2.67 1.37
N GLY A 63 11.34 3.72 1.38
CA GLY A 63 11.13 4.86 2.24
C GLY A 63 12.09 4.98 3.40
N SER A 64 11.57 5.47 4.52
CA SER A 64 12.32 5.75 5.75
C SER A 64 11.45 5.42 6.95
N GLY A 65 12.01 5.54 8.16
CA GLY A 65 11.34 5.09 9.39
C GLY A 65 11.56 3.59 9.58
N ASN A 66 10.51 2.86 9.94
CA ASN A 66 10.54 1.40 10.11
C ASN A 66 10.33 0.63 8.78
N HIS A 67 10.66 1.24 7.63
CA HIS A 67 10.52 0.62 6.32
C HIS A 67 11.82 -0.08 5.90
N PHE A 68 11.75 -1.35 5.54
CA PHE A 68 12.92 -2.17 5.26
C PHE A 68 12.65 -3.29 4.26
N LEU A 69 13.73 -3.83 3.71
CA LEU A 69 13.76 -5.12 3.04
C LEU A 69 14.82 -5.95 3.75
N GLU A 70 14.42 -7.12 4.23
CA GLU A 70 15.30 -8.04 4.95
C GLU A 70 15.33 -9.40 4.27
N ILE A 71 16.52 -9.96 4.14
CA ILE A 71 16.72 -11.37 3.81
C ILE A 71 16.84 -12.10 5.15
N GLN A 72 15.91 -13.00 5.40
CA GLN A 72 15.76 -13.68 6.69
C GLN A 72 15.90 -15.19 6.51
N LYS A 73 16.12 -15.88 7.62
CA LYS A 73 16.15 -17.34 7.69
C LYS A 73 15.11 -17.83 8.69
N VAL A 74 14.29 -18.79 8.31
CA VAL A 74 13.32 -19.44 9.20
C VAL A 74 14.07 -20.24 10.28
N ALA A 75 14.19 -19.68 11.48
CA ALA A 75 15.00 -20.27 12.55
C ALA A 75 14.27 -21.41 13.29
N GLU A 76 12.97 -21.28 13.47
CA GLU A 76 12.14 -22.19 14.26
C GLU A 76 10.75 -22.34 13.65
N ILE A 77 10.19 -23.54 13.72
CA ILE A 77 8.83 -23.88 13.31
C ILE A 77 8.05 -24.25 14.57
N PHE A 78 6.94 -23.54 14.83
CA PHE A 78 6.11 -23.75 16.01
C PHE A 78 4.92 -24.68 15.73
N ASP A 79 4.38 -24.64 14.51
CA ASP A 79 3.31 -25.52 14.05
C ASP A 79 3.67 -26.03 12.65
N GLU A 80 3.97 -27.32 12.55
CA GLU A 80 4.42 -27.95 11.32
C GLU A 80 3.33 -27.97 10.23
N LYS A 81 2.06 -28.14 10.61
CA LYS A 81 0.95 -28.22 9.64
C LYS A 81 0.68 -26.87 9.01
N ILE A 82 0.70 -25.81 9.81
CA ILE A 82 0.51 -24.44 9.30
C ILE A 82 1.72 -24.01 8.47
N ALA A 83 2.94 -24.34 8.91
CA ALA A 83 4.14 -24.02 8.15
C ALA A 83 4.15 -24.69 6.77
N GLU A 84 3.79 -25.98 6.69
CA GLU A 84 3.66 -26.70 5.42
C GLU A 84 2.64 -26.04 4.49
N ALA A 85 1.47 -25.66 5.02
CA ALA A 85 0.43 -24.97 4.25
C ALA A 85 0.89 -23.60 3.71
N PHE A 86 1.79 -22.91 4.42
CA PHE A 86 2.40 -21.64 3.99
C PHE A 86 3.69 -21.82 3.17
N GLY A 87 4.14 -23.06 2.93
CA GLY A 87 5.38 -23.34 2.21
C GLY A 87 6.64 -22.96 2.99
N LEU A 88 6.56 -22.93 4.33
CA LEU A 88 7.66 -22.60 5.23
C LEU A 88 8.37 -23.84 5.78
N PHE A 89 9.70 -23.83 5.78
CA PHE A 89 10.50 -24.90 6.39
C PHE A 89 11.76 -24.37 7.09
N LYS A 90 12.32 -25.15 8.02
CA LYS A 90 13.48 -24.75 8.82
C LYS A 90 14.69 -24.46 7.93
N ASP A 91 15.43 -23.40 8.28
CA ASP A 91 16.58 -22.86 7.56
C ASP A 91 16.30 -22.30 6.16
N GLN A 92 15.03 -22.23 5.72
CA GLN A 92 14.63 -21.57 4.48
C GLN A 92 15.01 -20.09 4.49
N VAL A 93 15.52 -19.60 3.36
CA VAL A 93 15.74 -18.17 3.12
C VAL A 93 14.45 -17.54 2.59
N VAL A 94 14.03 -16.44 3.20
CA VAL A 94 12.83 -15.68 2.83
C VAL A 94 13.15 -14.19 2.74
N ILE A 95 12.31 -13.43 2.03
CA ILE A 95 12.44 -11.98 1.92
C ILE A 95 11.22 -11.34 2.57
N MET A 96 11.45 -10.44 3.52
CA MET A 96 10.41 -9.63 4.13
C MET A 96 10.52 -8.19 3.63
N ILE A 97 9.42 -7.67 3.08
CA ILE A 97 9.32 -6.29 2.61
C ILE A 97 8.31 -5.55 3.50
N HIS A 98 8.78 -4.56 4.25
CA HIS A 98 7.93 -3.70 5.06
C HIS A 98 7.90 -2.28 4.49
N THR A 99 6.78 -1.90 3.87
CA THR A 99 6.55 -0.56 3.33
C THR A 99 5.05 -0.24 3.27
N GLY A 100 4.69 0.92 2.73
CA GLY A 100 3.31 1.36 2.56
C GLY A 100 3.14 2.39 1.45
N SER A 101 2.05 3.15 1.50
CA SER A 101 1.61 4.12 0.48
C SER A 101 2.47 5.38 0.34
N ARG A 102 3.62 5.42 1.01
CA ARG A 102 4.61 6.50 0.94
C ARG A 102 4.01 7.88 1.23
N GLY A 103 4.50 8.92 0.55
CA GLY A 103 4.02 10.28 0.70
C GLY A 103 2.56 10.48 0.27
N LEU A 104 2.03 9.60 -0.59
CA LEU A 104 0.65 9.68 -1.08
C LEU A 104 -0.35 9.51 0.07
N GLY A 105 -0.30 8.37 0.77
CA GLY A 105 -1.25 8.10 1.85
C GLY A 105 -1.11 9.06 3.02
N HIS A 106 0.12 9.48 3.34
CA HIS A 106 0.35 10.53 4.34
C HIS A 106 -0.34 11.84 3.94
N GLN A 107 -0.25 12.24 2.67
CA GLN A 107 -0.87 13.47 2.20
C GLN A 107 -2.40 13.37 2.18
N VAL A 108 -2.96 12.24 1.72
CA VAL A 108 -4.41 11.97 1.78
C VAL A 108 -4.93 12.12 3.21
N CYS A 109 -4.28 11.49 4.18
CA CYS A 109 -4.65 11.63 5.59
C CYS A 109 -4.63 13.10 6.06
N THR A 110 -3.57 13.82 5.72
CA THR A 110 -3.42 15.25 6.07
C THR A 110 -4.55 16.10 5.49
N ASP A 111 -4.90 15.87 4.21
CA ASP A 111 -5.94 16.62 3.50
C ASP A 111 -7.33 16.42 4.13
N TYR A 112 -7.67 15.16 4.43
CA TYR A 112 -8.96 14.84 5.03
C TYR A 112 -9.06 15.28 6.50
N LEU A 113 -7.98 15.19 7.28
CA LEU A 113 -7.97 15.71 8.66
C LEU A 113 -8.26 17.22 8.70
N LYS A 114 -7.65 17.99 7.78
CA LYS A 114 -7.92 19.43 7.66
C LYS A 114 -9.39 19.69 7.32
N THR A 115 -9.95 18.92 6.40
CA THR A 115 -11.36 19.05 5.99
C THR A 115 -12.30 18.75 7.15
N ILE A 116 -12.07 17.65 7.87
CA ILE A 116 -12.85 17.25 9.05
C ILE A 116 -12.75 18.31 10.14
N GLN A 117 -11.56 18.83 10.44
CA GLN A 117 -11.36 19.87 11.45
C GLN A 117 -12.18 21.13 11.16
N LEU A 118 -12.19 21.58 9.91
CA LEU A 118 -12.99 22.75 9.49
C LEU A 118 -14.50 22.47 9.61
N MET A 119 -14.95 21.27 9.27
CA MET A 119 -16.36 20.88 9.42
C MET A 119 -16.78 20.86 10.89
N LEU A 120 -15.96 20.28 11.77
CA LEU A 120 -16.23 20.25 13.21
C LEU A 120 -16.31 21.65 13.81
N GLN A 121 -15.39 22.56 13.45
CA GLN A 121 -15.43 23.95 13.90
C GLN A 121 -16.71 24.68 13.47
N LYS A 122 -17.18 24.46 12.24
CA LYS A 122 -18.46 25.03 11.76
C LYS A 122 -19.62 24.47 12.58
N LEU A 123 -19.68 23.15 12.76
CA LEU A 123 -20.76 22.49 13.49
C LEU A 123 -20.85 22.97 14.96
N LEU A 124 -19.71 23.16 15.62
CA LEU A 124 -19.68 23.70 16.98
C LEU A 124 -20.16 25.16 17.06
N ARG A 125 -19.88 25.99 16.05
CA ARG A 125 -20.37 27.38 15.98
C ARG A 125 -21.88 27.49 15.75
N PHE A 126 -22.49 26.51 15.07
CA PHE A 126 -23.95 26.48 14.88
C PHE A 126 -24.72 25.96 16.10
N ARG A 127 -24.03 25.34 17.07
CA ARG A 127 -24.63 24.81 18.31
C ARG A 127 -24.47 25.75 19.52
N ALA A 128 -23.72 26.84 19.37
CA ALA A 128 -23.55 27.90 20.37
C ALA A 128 -24.38 29.12 20.00
#